data_AF-A0A1S8T927-F1
#
_entry.id   AF-A0A1S8T927-F1
#
_cell.length_a   1.000
_cell.length_b   1.000
_cell.length_c   1.000
_cell.angle_alpha   90.00
_cell.angle_beta   90.00
_cell.angle_gamma   90.00
#
_symmetry.space_group_name_H-M   'P 1'
#
loop_
_entity.id
_entity.type
_entity.pdbx_description
1 polymer ?
#
loop_
_entity_poly.entity_id
_entity_poly.type
_entity_poly.pdbx_seq_one_letter_code
_entity_poly.pdbx_strand_id
1 'polypeptide(L)' 'MATPLQYMSPKLPGLGDIDWGKYVSALTDIGYKGNTCIEVEDKAFEGSLEECKKSAILSARYLRNFVI' A
#
# COMPACT_ATOMS: atom_id res chain seq x y z
N MET A 1 -20.31 0.86 3.34
CA MET A 1 -19.19 1.16 2.42
C MET A 1 -19.64 2.27 1.49
N ALA A 2 -18.81 3.30 1.28
CA ALA A 2 -19.11 4.35 0.31
C ALA A 2 -19.04 3.76 -1.10
N THR A 3 -20.04 4.00 -1.95
CA THR A 3 -20.01 3.61 -3.37
C THR A 3 -19.03 4.51 -4.11
N PRO A 4 -17.84 4.00 -4.44
CA PRO A 4 -17.42 3.90 -5.84
C PRO A 4 -16.49 2.69 -6.10
N LEU A 5 -16.91 1.45 -5.84
CA LEU A 5 -16.09 0.27 -6.19
C LEU A 5 -16.05 -0.05 -7.69
N GLN A 6 -16.83 0.66 -8.51
CA GLN A 6 -16.84 0.45 -9.97
C GLN A 6 -15.68 1.14 -10.70
N TYR A 7 -14.99 2.11 -10.08
CA TYR A 7 -13.95 2.91 -10.75
C TYR A 7 -12.55 2.77 -10.14
N MET A 8 -12.42 2.10 -8.99
CA MET A 8 -11.14 1.95 -8.33
C MET A 8 -10.61 0.53 -8.52
N SER A 9 -9.44 0.41 -9.15
CA SER A 9 -8.68 -0.84 -9.20
C SER A 9 -7.53 -0.72 -8.19
N PRO A 10 -7.70 -1.17 -6.94
CA PRO A 10 -6.64 -1.12 -5.95
C PRO A 10 -5.43 -1.94 -6.44
N LYS A 11 -4.24 -1.40 -6.17
CA LYS A 11 -2.95 -2.02 -6.50
C LYS A 11 -2.02 -2.00 -5.31
N LEU A 12 -1.14 -3.01 -5.23
CA LEU A 12 -0.09 -3.01 -4.22
C LEU A 12 0.79 -1.75 -4.33
N PRO A 13 1.37 -1.27 -3.22
CA PRO A 13 2.44 -0.29 -3.26
C PRO A 13 3.53 -0.69 -4.27
N GLY A 14 3.84 0.21 -5.20
CA GLY A 14 4.80 -0.02 -6.30
C GLY A 14 4.21 -0.60 -7.59
N LEU A 15 2.93 -0.97 -7.62
CA LEU A 15 2.21 -1.43 -8.82
C LEU A 15 1.05 -0.50 -9.24
N GLY A 16 0.88 0.63 -8.56
CA GLY A 16 -0.12 1.65 -8.87
C GLY A 16 0.51 3.03 -9.06
N ASP A 17 -0.33 4.07 -9.10
CA ASP A 17 0.07 5.41 -9.51
C ASP A 17 0.53 6.35 -8.37
N ILE A 18 0.60 5.84 -7.14
CA ILE A 18 1.00 6.65 -5.98
C ILE A 18 2.52 6.88 -5.98
N ASP A 19 2.92 8.15 -5.93
CA ASP A 19 4.29 8.54 -5.60
C ASP A 19 4.53 8.43 -4.09
N TRP A 20 5.02 7.26 -3.67
CA TRP A 20 5.29 6.94 -2.27
C TRP A 20 6.41 7.79 -1.65
N GLY A 21 7.37 8.25 -2.46
CA GLY A 21 8.43 9.13 -1.97
C GLY A 21 7.86 10.47 -1.53
N LYS A 22 7.00 11.07 -2.37
CA LYS A 22 6.31 12.31 -2.03
C LYS A 22 5.36 12.14 -0.83
N TYR A 23 4.61 11.04 -0.80
CA TYR A 23 3.67 10.76 0.29
C TYR A 23 4.37 10.66 1.65
N VAL A 24 5.43 9.87 1.76
CA VAL A 24 6.17 9.67 3.02
C VAL A 24 6.99 10.92 3.39
N SER A 25 7.49 11.68 2.40
CA SER A 25 8.15 12.97 2.65
C SER A 25 7.21 13.93 3.39
N ALA A 26 5.96 14.05 2.95
CA ALA A 26 5.00 14.93 3.61
C ALA A 26 4.72 14.54 5.07
N LEU A 27 4.67 13.24 5.38
CA LEU A 27 4.56 12.76 6.76
C LEU A 27 5.80 13.11 7.60
N THR A 28 6.98 13.03 6.99
CA THR A 28 8.24 13.39 7.64
C THR A 28 8.31 14.89 7.91
N ASP A 29 7.86 15.73 6.98
CA ASP A 29 7.86 17.20 7.10
C ASP A 29 7.03 17.69 8.29
N ILE A 30 5.93 17.00 8.60
CA ILE A 30 5.09 17.32 9.78
C ILE A 30 5.59 16.64 11.06
N GLY A 31 6.71 15.93 11.02
CA GLY A 31 7.29 15.26 12.18
C GLY A 31 6.51 14.03 12.65
N TYR A 32 5.74 13.36 11.77
CA TYR A 32 5.02 12.14 12.14
C TYR A 32 5.99 11.02 12.56
N LYS A 33 5.73 10.39 13.71
CA LYS A 33 6.55 9.30 14.29
C LYS A 33 5.73 8.04 14.59
N GLY A 34 4.50 7.96 14.09
CA GLY A 34 3.63 6.81 14.30
C GLY A 34 3.93 5.65 13.35
N ASN A 35 3.14 4.60 13.46
CA ASN A 35 3.29 3.38 12.66
C ASN A 35 2.59 3.50 11.31
N THR A 36 3.14 2.81 10.31
CA THR A 36 2.46 2.58 9.02
C THR A 36 1.87 1.17 9.01
N CYS A 37 0.56 1.08 8.76
CA CYS A 37 -0.14 -0.18 8.55
C CYS A 37 -0.35 -0.41 7.04
N ILE A 38 -0.26 -1.66 6.61
CA ILE A 38 -0.47 -2.06 5.22
C ILE A 38 -1.82 -2.78 5.12
N GLU A 39 -2.73 -2.24 4.33
CA GLU A 39 -4.00 -2.85 3.96
C GLU A 39 -4.00 -3.10 2.45
N VAL A 40 -4.36 -4.31 2.03
CA VAL A 40 -4.29 -4.73 0.63
C VAL A 40 -5.65 -5.23 0.17
N GLU A 41 -6.16 -4.64 -0.91
CA GLU A 41 -7.41 -5.03 -1.58
C GLU A 41 -7.20 -5.33 -3.08
N ASP A 42 -5.94 -5.52 -3.52
CA ASP A 42 -5.64 -5.84 -4.92
C ASP A 42 -6.18 -7.23 -5.28
N LYS A 43 -7.21 -7.25 -6.13
CA LYS A 43 -7.88 -8.47 -6.60
C LYS A 43 -6.94 -9.46 -7.29
N ALA A 44 -5.77 -9.02 -7.77
CA ALA A 44 -4.78 -9.92 -8.34
C ALA A 44 -4.17 -10.89 -7.31
N PHE A 45 -4.38 -10.67 -6.01
CA PHE A 45 -3.81 -11.47 -4.92
C PHE A 45 -4.88 -12.07 -3.98
N GLU A 46 -6.16 -12.06 -4.36
CA GLU A 46 -7.27 -12.57 -3.52
C GLU A 46 -7.59 -14.06 -3.73
N GLY A 47 -6.89 -14.73 -4.65
CA GLY A 47 -7.19 -16.11 -5.07
C GLY A 47 -6.87 -17.18 -4.02
N SER A 48 -5.98 -16.90 -3.06
CA SER A 48 -5.66 -17.82 -1.96
C SER A 48 -5.03 -17.11 -0.77
N LEU A 49 -5.01 -17.76 0.40
CA LEU A 49 -4.32 -17.26 1.59
C LEU A 49 -2.82 -17.02 1.33
N GLU A 50 -2.18 -17.87 0.52
CA GLU A 50 -0.76 -17.71 0.18
C GLU A 50 -0.52 -16.49 -0.72
N GLU A 51 -1.44 -16.18 -1.63
CA GLU A 51 -1.39 -14.95 -2.42
C GLU A 51 -1.63 -13.71 -1.55
N CYS A 52 -2.58 -13.77 -0.60
CA CYS A 52 -2.78 -12.70 0.38
C CYS A 52 -1.52 -12.45 1.24
N LYS A 53 -0.84 -13.51 1.69
CA LYS A 53 0.43 -13.37 2.42
C LYS A 53 1.52 -12.76 1.54
N LYS A 54 1.62 -13.22 0.29
CA LYS A 54 2.59 -12.71 -0.69
C LYS A 54 2.38 -11.23 -0.97
N SER A 55 1.13 -10.77 -1.07
CA SER A 55 0.82 -9.36 -1.30
C SER A 55 1.30 -8.47 -0.15
N ALA A 56 1.10 -8.89 1.10
CA ALA A 56 1.61 -8.18 2.27
C ALA A 56 3.15 -8.11 2.28
N ILE A 57 3.83 -9.23 1.98
CA ILE A 57 5.30 -9.28 1.92
C ILE A 57 5.85 -8.36 0.82
N LEU A 58 5.27 -8.39 -0.38
CA LEU A 58 5.69 -7.55 -1.50
C LEU A 58 5.50 -6.07 -1.19
N SER A 59 4.34 -5.71 -0.65
CA SER A 59 4.02 -4.34 -0.24
C SER A 59 5.01 -3.83 0.81
N ALA A 60 5.28 -4.65 1.84
CA ALA A 60 6.24 -4.29 2.89
C ALA A 60 7.68 -4.20 2.37
N ARG A 61 8.07 -5.02 1.40
CA ARG A 61 9.40 -4.94 0.77
C ARG A 61 9.57 -3.66 -0.02
N TYR A 62 8.54 -3.24 -0.76
CA TYR A 62 8.58 -2.01 -1.54
C TYR A 62 8.59 -0.75 -0.65
N LEU A 63 7.69 -0.69 0.35
CA LEU A 63 7.54 0.48 1.22
C LEU A 63 8.75 0.74 2.13
N ARG A 64 9.55 -0.28 2.44
CA ARG A 64 10.81 -0.14 3.21
C ARG A 64 11.86 0.74 2.54
N ASN A 65 11.71 1.05 1.24
CA ASN A 65 12.58 2.02 0.58
C ASN A 65 12.26 3.48 0.98
N PHE A 66 11.11 3.73 1.61
CA PHE A 66 10.62 5.09 1.91
C PHE A 66 10.38 5.31 3.41
N VAL A 67 9.83 4.31 4.11
CA VAL A 67 9.54 4.39 5.55
C VAL A 67 10.79 4.04 6.35
N ILE A 68 11.21 4.95 7.25
CA ILE A 68 12.44 4.88 8.06
C ILE A 68 12.11 4.52 9.51
#